data_AF-A0A537SCG0-F1
#
_entry.id   AF-A0A537SCG0-F1
#
_cell.length_a   1.000
_cell.length_b   1.000
_cell.length_c   1.000
_cell.angle_alpha   90.00
_cell.angle_beta   90.00
_cell.angle_gamma   90.00
#
_symmetry.space_group_name_H-M   'P 1'
#
loop_
_entity.id
_entity.type
_entity.pdbx_description
1 polymer ?
#
loop_
_entity_poly.entity_id
_entity_poly.type
_entity_poly.pdbx_seq_one_letter_code
_entity_poly.pdbx_strand_id
1 'polypeptide(L)'
;MAALSTVLIWITLAAVPARAADKVVLMLNWYVYGEHAPFYYGKAKGIYSAENIDLEIQEGRGSAATTQAVAAKTANFGYVDVPTMMRAAIKGAPVIAPGVLLQTSPMSVMGFVEKNI
;
A
#
# COMPACT_ATOMS: atom_id res chain seq x y z
N MET A 1 -69.06 -15.01 19.73
CA MET A 1 -68.31 -14.75 18.49
C MET A 1 -67.05 -13.99 18.90
N ALA A 2 -65.94 -14.69 19.09
CA ALA A 2 -64.72 -14.12 19.65
C ALA A 2 -63.89 -13.46 18.53
N ALA A 3 -63.63 -12.17 18.63
CA ALA A 3 -62.82 -11.43 17.68
C ALA A 3 -61.32 -11.73 17.95
N LEU A 4 -60.69 -12.44 17.00
CA LEU A 4 -59.24 -12.66 17.00
C LEU A 4 -58.53 -11.40 16.49
N SER A 5 -57.93 -10.65 17.42
CA SER A 5 -57.03 -9.54 17.09
C SER A 5 -55.72 -10.08 16.53
N THR A 6 -55.44 -9.77 15.26
CA THR A 6 -54.18 -10.12 14.59
C THR A 6 -53.15 -9.03 14.87
N VAL A 7 -52.08 -9.34 15.59
CA VAL A 7 -50.97 -8.42 15.86
C VAL A 7 -49.95 -8.53 14.73
N LEU A 8 -49.81 -7.48 13.92
CA LEU A 8 -48.71 -7.35 12.96
C LEU A 8 -47.43 -6.96 13.71
N ILE A 9 -46.45 -7.86 13.74
CA ILE A 9 -45.09 -7.58 14.20
C ILE A 9 -44.34 -6.91 13.04
N TRP A 10 -44.05 -5.62 13.20
CA TRP A 10 -43.16 -4.89 12.30
C TRP A 10 -41.70 -5.19 12.67
N ILE A 11 -41.01 -5.96 11.83
CA ILE A 11 -39.56 -6.12 11.92
C ILE A 11 -38.93 -4.87 11.30
N THR A 12 -38.45 -3.95 12.14
CA THR A 12 -37.56 -2.88 11.69
C THR A 12 -36.22 -3.48 11.33
N LEU A 13 -35.94 -3.57 10.03
CA LEU A 13 -34.63 -3.94 9.51
C LEU A 13 -33.64 -2.80 9.86
N ALA A 14 -32.84 -3.00 10.90
CA ALA A 14 -31.77 -2.07 11.22
C ALA A 14 -30.74 -2.10 10.08
N ALA A 15 -30.58 -0.97 9.38
CA ALA A 15 -29.57 -0.82 8.35
C ALA A 15 -28.18 -0.86 9.00
N VAL A 16 -27.45 -1.96 8.81
CA VAL A 16 -26.04 -2.04 9.19
C VAL A 16 -25.26 -1.17 8.20
N PRO A 17 -24.45 -0.18 8.66
CA PRO A 17 -23.67 0.64 7.76
C PRO A 17 -22.68 -0.25 7.00
N ALA A 18 -22.74 -0.24 5.68
CA ALA A 18 -21.74 -0.88 4.85
C ALA A 18 -20.42 -0.08 4.97
N ARG A 19 -19.37 -0.68 5.55
CA ARG A 19 -18.02 -0.10 5.51
C ARG A 19 -17.45 -0.36 4.12
N ALA A 20 -17.22 0.72 3.36
CA ALA A 20 -16.44 0.63 2.14
C ALA A 20 -14.98 0.32 2.49
N ALA A 21 -14.31 -0.45 1.64
CA ALA A 21 -12.88 -0.70 1.78
C ALA A 21 -12.10 0.61 1.59
N ASP A 22 -11.04 0.78 2.36
CA ASP A 22 -10.13 1.91 2.24
C ASP A 22 -9.30 1.75 0.96
N LYS A 23 -9.40 2.73 0.05
CA LYS A 23 -8.56 2.76 -1.14
C LYS A 23 -7.14 3.14 -0.77
N VAL A 24 -6.20 2.26 -1.06
CA VAL A 24 -4.79 2.45 -0.73
C VAL A 24 -3.95 2.27 -1.97
N VAL A 25 -3.16 3.27 -2.31
CA VAL A 25 -2.16 3.21 -3.39
C VAL A 25 -0.79 2.91 -2.79
N LEU A 26 -0.20 1.80 -3.21
CA LEU A 26 1.22 1.46 -3.01
C LEU A 26 1.97 1.69 -4.32
N MET A 27 2.82 2.71 -4.35
CA MET A 27 3.70 2.96 -5.48
C MET A 27 5.06 2.28 -5.27
N LEU A 28 5.49 1.50 -6.25
CA LEU A 28 6.78 0.79 -6.20
C LEU A 28 7.95 1.74 -6.45
N ASN A 29 9.17 1.33 -6.15
CA ASN A 29 10.38 2.08 -6.53
C ASN A 29 10.69 1.95 -8.02
N TRP A 30 10.29 0.85 -8.66
CA TRP A 30 10.64 0.53 -10.04
C TRP A 30 9.55 -0.27 -10.76
N TYR A 31 9.85 -0.74 -11.97
CA TYR A 31 9.06 -1.74 -12.69
C TYR A 31 8.95 -3.05 -11.90
N VAL A 32 7.92 -3.84 -12.16
CA VAL A 32 7.71 -5.10 -11.43
C VAL A 32 8.82 -6.12 -11.70
N TYR A 33 9.45 -6.63 -10.62
CA TYR A 33 10.32 -7.81 -10.64
C TYR A 33 10.17 -8.59 -9.33
N GLY A 34 10.97 -9.66 -9.15
CA GLY A 34 10.79 -10.64 -8.07
C GLY A 34 10.70 -10.07 -6.65
N GLU A 35 11.38 -8.96 -6.37
CA GLU A 35 11.35 -8.30 -5.04
C GLU A 35 9.95 -7.80 -4.64
N HIS A 36 9.10 -7.48 -5.62
CA HIS A 36 7.75 -6.97 -5.39
C HIS A 36 6.71 -8.08 -5.18
N ALA A 37 7.10 -9.34 -5.35
CA ALA A 37 6.20 -10.49 -5.26
C ALA A 37 5.34 -10.53 -3.98
N PRO A 38 5.84 -10.17 -2.78
CA PRO A 38 5.03 -10.19 -1.56
C PRO A 38 3.77 -9.33 -1.64
N PHE A 39 3.83 -8.15 -2.26
CA PHE A 39 2.67 -7.24 -2.38
C PHE A 39 1.59 -7.83 -3.28
N TYR A 40 2.00 -8.35 -4.45
CA TYR A 40 1.08 -8.99 -5.39
C TYR A 40 0.51 -10.29 -4.84
N TYR A 41 1.33 -11.09 -4.16
CA TYR A 41 0.88 -12.31 -3.50
C TYR A 41 -0.14 -12.00 -2.40
N GLY A 42 0.12 -10.98 -1.57
CA GLY A 42 -0.83 -10.52 -0.56
C GLY A 42 -2.17 -10.11 -1.13
N LYS A 43 -2.15 -9.36 -2.25
CA LYS A 43 -3.36 -8.98 -2.99
C LYS A 43 -4.09 -10.19 -3.57
N ALA A 44 -3.37 -11.09 -4.24
CA ALA A 44 -3.94 -12.30 -4.84
C ALA A 44 -4.53 -13.27 -3.79
N LYS A 45 -3.98 -13.30 -2.58
CA LYS A 45 -4.49 -14.08 -1.45
C LYS A 45 -5.62 -13.40 -0.68
N GLY A 46 -6.00 -12.18 -1.04
CA GLY A 46 -7.06 -11.44 -0.36
C GLY A 46 -6.68 -10.96 1.05
N ILE A 47 -5.38 -10.95 1.41
CA ILE A 47 -4.92 -10.52 2.74
C ILE A 47 -5.31 -9.06 3.00
N TYR A 48 -5.13 -8.18 2.03
CA TYR A 48 -5.55 -6.77 2.14
C TYR A 48 -7.07 -6.63 2.24
N SER A 49 -7.82 -7.38 1.42
CA SER A 49 -9.28 -7.32 1.42
C SER A 49 -9.88 -7.84 2.74
N ALA A 50 -9.26 -8.84 3.36
CA ALA A 50 -9.66 -9.31 4.70
C ALA A 50 -9.54 -8.23 5.77
N GLU A 51 -8.60 -7.29 5.59
CA GLU A 51 -8.40 -6.12 6.43
C GLU A 51 -9.16 -4.87 5.93
N ASN A 52 -10.14 -5.03 5.04
CA ASN A 52 -10.92 -3.94 4.41
C ASN A 52 -10.07 -2.93 3.61
N ILE A 53 -8.96 -3.38 3.00
CA ILE A 53 -8.09 -2.55 2.16
C ILE A 53 -8.29 -2.93 0.69
N ASP A 54 -8.66 -1.95 -0.14
CA ASP A 54 -8.63 -2.03 -1.60
C ASP A 54 -7.27 -1.51 -2.09
N LEU A 55 -6.31 -2.42 -2.21
CA LEU A 55 -4.94 -2.10 -2.58
C LEU A 55 -4.78 -1.96 -4.09
N GLU A 56 -4.40 -0.77 -4.54
CA GLU A 56 -3.86 -0.50 -5.87
C GLU A 56 -2.32 -0.52 -5.81
N ILE A 57 -1.69 -1.26 -6.72
CA ILE A 57 -0.23 -1.30 -6.84
C ILE A 57 0.14 -0.59 -8.14
N GLN A 58 0.97 0.44 -8.05
CA GLN A 58 1.43 1.24 -9.19
C GLN A 58 2.94 1.08 -9.37
N GLU A 59 3.39 0.98 -10.62
CA GLU A 59 4.82 0.97 -10.92
C GLU A 59 5.46 2.34 -10.68
N GLY A 60 6.72 2.31 -10.24
CA GLY A 60 7.52 3.51 -10.04
C GLY A 60 8.48 3.80 -11.20
N ARG A 61 9.08 4.99 -11.15
CA ARG A 61 10.18 5.41 -12.04
C ARG A 61 11.44 5.78 -11.24
N GLY A 62 11.63 5.15 -10.10
CA GLY A 62 12.72 5.39 -9.15
C GLY A 62 12.21 5.82 -7.77
N SER A 63 12.95 5.43 -6.73
CA SER A 63 12.67 5.75 -5.33
C SER A 63 12.47 7.24 -5.06
N ALA A 64 13.12 8.13 -5.82
CA ALA A 64 12.95 9.58 -5.67
C ALA A 64 11.55 10.05 -6.08
N ALA A 65 11.06 9.60 -7.23
CA ALA A 65 9.72 9.94 -7.73
C ALA A 65 8.64 9.35 -6.82
N THR A 66 8.82 8.10 -6.39
CA THR A 66 7.92 7.43 -5.46
C THR A 66 7.86 8.13 -4.10
N THR A 67 9.01 8.55 -3.55
CA THR A 67 9.06 9.33 -2.31
C THR A 67 8.32 10.66 -2.46
N GLN A 68 8.46 11.34 -3.60
CA GLN A 68 7.74 12.58 -3.89
C GLN A 68 6.23 12.37 -3.98
N ALA A 69 5.77 11.26 -4.58
CA ALA A 69 4.35 10.92 -4.66
C ALA A 69 3.74 10.72 -3.26
N VAL A 70 4.45 10.03 -2.36
CA VAL A 70 4.02 9.87 -0.96
C VAL A 70 4.00 11.22 -0.23
N ALA A 71 5.06 12.03 -0.38
CA ALA A 71 5.12 13.36 0.22
C ALA A 71 3.99 14.28 -0.27
N ALA A 72 3.60 14.17 -1.55
CA ALA A 72 2.50 14.89 -2.17
C ALA A 72 1.11 14.27 -1.87
N LYS A 73 1.06 13.14 -1.17
CA LYS A 73 -0.15 12.37 -0.86
C LYS A 73 -0.90 11.86 -2.09
N THR A 74 -0.23 11.73 -3.24
CA THR A 74 -0.80 11.09 -4.43
C THR A 74 -0.66 9.56 -4.39
N ALA A 75 0.23 9.04 -3.55
CA ALA A 75 0.28 7.65 -3.13
C ALA A 75 0.23 7.57 -1.59
N ASN A 76 -0.44 6.55 -1.04
CA ASN A 76 -0.51 6.35 0.41
C ASN A 76 0.79 5.76 0.96
N PHE A 77 1.36 4.80 0.23
CA PHE A 77 2.60 4.13 0.59
C PHE A 77 3.55 4.09 -0.60
N GLY A 78 4.85 4.08 -0.31
CA GLY A 78 5.91 3.92 -1.28
C GLY A 78 6.85 2.80 -0.85
N TYR A 79 7.18 1.91 -1.78
CA TYR A 79 8.34 1.04 -1.62
C TYR A 79 9.56 1.78 -2.17
N VAL A 80 10.56 2.07 -1.34
CA VAL A 80 11.67 2.98 -1.68
C VAL A 80 12.97 2.59 -1.00
N ASP A 81 14.10 2.97 -1.60
CA ASP A 81 15.41 2.87 -0.96
C ASP A 81 15.51 3.87 0.20
N VAL A 82 15.87 3.37 1.40
CA VAL A 82 15.98 4.19 2.61
C VAL A 82 16.93 5.38 2.43
N PRO A 83 18.14 5.27 1.83
CA PRO A 83 19.02 6.43 1.64
C PRO A 83 18.40 7.51 0.75
N THR A 84 17.61 7.13 -0.26
CA THR A 84 16.92 8.07 -1.15
C THR A 84 15.81 8.80 -0.39
N MET A 85 15.01 8.07 0.40
CA MET A 85 13.99 8.64 1.27
C MET A 85 14.59 9.59 2.31
N MET A 86 15.71 9.22 2.94
CA MET A 86 16.40 10.07 3.93
C MET A 86 16.83 11.41 3.34
N ARG A 87 17.32 11.44 2.08
CA ARG A 87 17.66 12.71 1.42
C ARG A 87 16.45 13.61 1.25
N ALA A 88 15.27 13.06 0.98
CA ALA A 88 14.03 13.83 0.89
C ALA A 88 13.59 14.33 2.27
N ALA A 89 13.65 13.48 3.30
CA ALA A 89 13.32 13.86 4.68
C ALA A 89 14.22 14.98 5.22
N ILE A 90 15.54 14.93 4.96
CA ILE A 90 16.50 16.00 5.30
C ILE A 90 16.11 17.33 4.65
N LYS A 91 15.49 17.29 3.46
CA LYS A 91 14.98 18.47 2.75
C LYS A 91 13.58 18.91 3.21
N GLY A 92 13.03 18.29 4.26
CA GLY A 92 11.74 18.64 4.84
C GLY A 92 10.53 17.91 4.24
N ALA A 93 10.73 16.87 3.42
CA ALA A 93 9.60 16.06 2.96
C ALA A 93 8.95 15.34 4.16
N PRO A 94 7.60 15.40 4.31
CA PRO A 94 6.90 14.81 5.45
C PRO A 94 6.70 13.30 5.27
N VAL A 95 7.80 12.54 5.22
CA VAL A 95 7.80 11.09 5.00
C VAL A 95 8.40 10.35 6.19
N ILE A 96 7.83 9.18 6.51
CA ILE A 96 8.30 8.27 7.55
C ILE A 96 8.32 6.83 6.99
N ALA A 97 9.25 6.01 7.47
CA ALA A 97 9.30 4.59 7.12
C ALA A 97 8.62 3.76 8.23
N PRO A 98 7.42 3.18 7.99
CA PRO A 98 6.75 2.34 8.99
C PRO A 98 7.37 0.94 9.09
N GLY A 99 8.20 0.52 8.14
CA GLY A 99 8.86 -0.78 8.12
C GLY A 99 9.96 -0.87 7.07
N VAL A 100 10.80 -1.90 7.19
CA VAL A 100 11.91 -2.21 6.28
C VAL A 100 11.75 -3.65 5.79
N LEU A 101 11.56 -3.85 4.48
CA LEU A 101 11.39 -5.18 3.90
C LEU A 101 12.74 -5.88 3.67
N LEU A 102 13.71 -5.16 3.10
CA LEU A 102 15.07 -5.64 2.91
C LEU A 102 15.96 -5.12 4.05
N GLN A 103 16.24 -6.00 5.02
CA GLN A 103 17.07 -5.65 6.18
C GLN A 103 18.57 -5.56 5.83
N THR A 104 18.99 -6.23 4.76
CA THR A 104 20.34 -6.12 4.21
C THR A 104 20.25 -5.44 2.85
N SER A 105 21.05 -4.39 2.66
CA SER A 105 21.05 -3.61 1.43
C SER A 105 21.56 -4.45 0.25
N PRO A 106 20.79 -4.60 -0.85
CA PRO A 106 21.26 -5.20 -2.09
C PRO A 106 22.08 -4.22 -2.95
N MET A 107 22.26 -2.98 -2.50
CA MET A 107 22.94 -1.94 -3.26
C MET A 107 24.40 -2.32 -3.49
N SER A 108 24.84 -2.21 -4.75
CA SER A 108 26.21 -2.46 -5.16
C SER A 108 26.70 -1.36 -6.11
N VAL A 109 28.01 -1.18 -6.16
CA VAL A 109 28.68 -0.46 -7.24
C VAL A 109 29.04 -1.51 -8.28
N MET A 110 28.63 -1.29 -9.53
CA MET A 110 28.91 -2.19 -10.65
C MET A 110 29.71 -1.44 -11.71
N GLY A 111 30.81 -2.04 -12.15
CA GLY A 111 31.68 -1.54 -13.20
C GLY A 111 31.92 -2.60 -14.27
N PHE A 112 32.35 -2.17 -15.46
CA PHE A 112 32.86 -3.11 -16.45
C PHE A 112 34.17 -3.72 -15.95
N VAL A 113 34.35 -5.02 -16.17
CA VAL A 113 35.55 -5.74 -15.73
C VAL A 113 36.83 -5.09 -16.26
N GLU A 114 36.83 -4.59 -17.50
CA GLU A 114 38.02 -3.94 -18.08
C GLU A 114 38.42 -2.64 -17.37
N LYS A 115 37.51 -2.04 -16.60
CA LYS A 115 37.78 -0.81 -15.86
C LYS A 115 38.50 -1.07 -14.53
N ASN A 116 38.57 -2.32 -14.08
CA ASN A 116 39.23 -2.72 -12.84
C ASN A 116 38.83 -1.84 -11.64
N ILE A 117 37.53 -1.56 -11.53
CA ILE A 117 36.88 -0.80 -10.44
C ILE A 117 35.86 -1.69 -9.75
#